data_AF-A0A1X9LR14-F1
#
_entry.id   AF-A0A1X9LR14-F1
#
_cell.length_a   1.000
_cell.length_b   1.000
_cell.length_c   1.000
_cell.angle_alpha   90.00
_cell.angle_beta   90.00
_cell.angle_gamma   90.00
#
_symmetry.space_group_name_H-M   'P 1'
#
loop_
_entity.id
_entity.type
_entity.pdbx_description
1 polymer ?
#
loop_
_entity_poly.entity_id
_entity_poly.type
_entity_poly.pdbx_seq_one_letter_code
_entity_poly.pdbx_strand_id
1 'polypeptide(L)'
;MNEPIQNVEESVEAARRLVEQETNARVDAVRAIVVASNEVETLEARLRDAQAAHDSAWQAALRAGWNEKSLRATGARGPGQQGRRPRRREAASAASATAGE
;
A
#
# COMPACT_ATOMS: atom_id res chain seq x y z
N MET A 1 9.84 -36.19 -51.81
CA MET A 1 8.57 -36.16 -51.05
C MET A 1 8.80 -36.79 -49.69
N ASN A 2 9.11 -36.01 -48.66
CA ASN A 2 9.23 -36.52 -47.29
C ASN A 2 8.80 -35.41 -46.30
N GLU A 3 7.52 -35.05 -46.31
CA GLU A 3 7.01 -33.83 -45.64
C GLU A 3 5.79 -33.96 -44.67
N PRO A 4 5.34 -35.14 -44.18
CA PRO A 4 4.36 -35.13 -43.09
C PRO A 4 4.95 -35.23 -41.68
N ILE A 5 6.12 -35.86 -41.48
CA ILE A 5 6.63 -36.16 -40.11
C ILE A 5 7.35 -34.95 -39.48
N GLN A 6 8.12 -34.18 -40.27
CA GLN A 6 8.81 -32.98 -39.76
C GLN A 6 7.83 -31.91 -39.23
N ASN A 7 6.70 -31.74 -39.90
CA ASN A 7 5.67 -30.77 -39.51
C ASN A 7 4.95 -31.15 -38.20
N VAL A 8 4.83 -32.45 -37.90
CA VAL A 8 4.25 -32.95 -36.65
C VAL A 8 5.21 -32.76 -35.48
N GLU A 9 6.49 -33.08 -35.66
CA GLU A 9 7.52 -32.90 -34.62
C GLU A 9 7.67 -31.41 -34.23
N GLU A 10 7.72 -30.52 -35.22
CA GLU A 10 7.77 -29.06 -35.01
C GLU A 10 6.51 -28.54 -34.28
N SER A 11 5.33 -29.06 -34.63
CA SER A 11 4.07 -28.70 -33.95
C SER A 11 4.06 -29.13 -32.48
N VAL A 12 4.59 -30.32 -32.17
CA VAL A 12 4.72 -30.82 -30.80
C VAL A 12 5.72 -29.98 -30.00
N GLU A 13 6.85 -29.60 -30.59
CA GLU A 13 7.82 -28.70 -29.95
C GLU A 13 7.24 -27.30 -29.70
N ALA A 14 6.51 -26.75 -30.65
CA ALA A 14 5.84 -25.47 -30.49
C ALA A 14 4.80 -25.51 -29.36
N ALA A 15 3.99 -26.57 -29.29
CA ALA A 15 3.04 -26.78 -28.20
C ALA A 15 3.74 -26.88 -26.83
N ARG A 16 4.87 -27.59 -26.74
CA ARG A 16 5.67 -27.67 -25.51
C ARG A 16 6.21 -26.32 -25.08
N ARG A 17 6.76 -25.53 -26.00
CA ARG A 17 7.27 -24.18 -25.71
C ARG A 17 6.15 -23.27 -25.19
N LEU A 18 4.95 -23.35 -25.75
CA LEU A 18 3.81 -22.55 -25.28
C LEU A 18 3.41 -22.93 -23.84
N VAL A 19 3.32 -24.23 -23.55
CA VAL A 19 3.00 -24.71 -22.19
C VAL A 19 4.07 -24.31 -21.19
N GLU A 20 5.35 -24.38 -21.58
CA GLU A 20 6.46 -23.94 -20.73
C GLU A 20 6.41 -22.44 -20.46
N GLN A 21 6.18 -21.61 -21.48
CA GLN A 21 6.03 -20.16 -21.33
C GLN A 21 4.86 -19.80 -20.42
N GLU A 22 3.71 -20.45 -20.60
CA GLU A 22 2.55 -20.23 -19.75
C GLU A 22 2.81 -20.66 -18.30
N THR A 23 3.48 -21.79 -18.11
CA THR A 23 3.85 -22.27 -16.77
C THR A 23 4.82 -21.31 -16.09
N ASN A 24 5.83 -20.82 -16.80
CA ASN A 24 6.76 -19.83 -16.28
C ASN A 24 6.04 -18.53 -15.88
N ALA A 25 5.13 -18.03 -16.73
CA ALA A 25 4.33 -16.85 -16.41
C ALA A 25 3.46 -17.04 -15.15
N ARG A 26 2.88 -18.24 -14.97
CA ARG A 26 2.11 -18.58 -13.75
C ARG A 26 3.02 -18.64 -12.52
N VAL A 27 4.22 -19.22 -12.63
CA VAL A 27 5.19 -19.28 -11.54
C VAL A 27 5.65 -17.87 -11.14
N ASP A 28 5.92 -17.00 -12.10
CA ASP A 28 6.31 -15.61 -11.84
C ASP A 28 5.18 -14.83 -11.15
N ALA A 29 3.93 -15.02 -11.58
CA ALA A 29 2.77 -14.42 -10.92
C ALA A 29 2.64 -14.87 -9.46
N VAL A 30 2.80 -16.17 -9.19
CA VAL A 30 2.78 -16.70 -7.81
C VAL A 30 3.92 -16.13 -6.98
N ARG A 31 5.13 -16.03 -7.56
CA ARG A 31 6.28 -15.43 -6.88
C ARG A 31 6.01 -13.97 -6.51
N ALA A 32 5.43 -13.19 -7.42
CA ALA A 32 5.06 -11.81 -7.17
C ALA A 32 4.03 -11.68 -6.03
N ILE A 33 3.03 -12.56 -6.01
CA ILE A 33 2.03 -12.61 -4.92
C ILE A 33 2.70 -12.88 -3.57
N VAL A 34 3.56 -13.90 -3.49
CA VAL A 34 4.23 -14.25 -2.23
C VAL A 34 5.12 -13.11 -1.74
N VAL A 35 5.86 -12.45 -2.63
CA VAL A 35 6.67 -11.27 -2.27
C VAL A 35 5.79 -10.16 -1.72
N ALA A 36 4.69 -9.84 -2.41
CA ALA A 36 3.76 -8.80 -1.97
C ALA A 36 3.10 -9.16 -0.62
N SER A 37 2.73 -10.42 -0.40
CA SER A 37 2.17 -10.89 0.88
C SER A 37 3.16 -10.72 2.03
N ASN A 38 4.42 -11.13 1.84
CA ASN A 38 5.46 -10.96 2.86
C ASN A 38 5.73 -9.47 3.17
N GLU A 39 5.64 -8.60 2.16
CA GLU A 39 5.77 -7.16 2.35
C GLU A 39 4.60 -6.59 3.15
N VAL A 40 3.37 -7.00 2.85
CA VAL A 40 2.17 -6.63 3.62
C VAL A 40 2.32 -7.05 5.09
N GLU A 41 2.68 -8.30 5.36
CA GLU A 41 2.89 -8.80 6.72
C GLU A 41 3.97 -8.00 7.47
N THR A 42 5.06 -7.65 6.79
CA THR A 42 6.14 -6.83 7.35
C THR A 42 5.66 -5.42 7.69
N LEU A 43 4.88 -4.79 6.80
CA LEU A 43 4.32 -3.47 7.02
C LEU A 43 3.27 -3.47 8.14
N GLU A 44 2.46 -4.52 8.23
CA GLU A 44 1.49 -4.70 9.32
C GLU A 44 2.18 -4.90 10.67
N ALA A 45 3.28 -5.66 10.73
CA ALA A 45 4.11 -5.76 11.93
C ALA A 45 4.62 -4.38 12.36
N ARG A 46 5.23 -3.63 11.44
CA ARG A 46 5.72 -2.27 11.71
C ARG A 46 4.61 -1.31 12.12
N LEU A 47 3.43 -1.43 11.53
CA LEU A 47 2.26 -0.64 11.91
C LEU A 47 1.84 -0.93 13.34
N ARG A 48 1.77 -2.22 13.72
CA ARG A 48 1.45 -2.63 15.10
C ARG A 48 2.47 -2.12 16.10
N ASP A 49 3.76 -2.23 15.80
CA ASP A 49 4.83 -1.70 16.65
C ASP A 49 4.71 -0.17 16.82
N ALA A 50 4.48 0.56 15.72
CA ALA A 50 4.30 2.01 15.76
C ALA A 50 3.04 2.40 16.55
N GLN A 51 1.95 1.64 16.43
CA GLN A 51 0.72 1.85 17.21
C GLN A 51 0.96 1.58 18.70
N ALA A 52 1.63 0.49 19.06
CA ALA A 52 1.96 0.19 20.45
C ALA A 52 2.87 1.27 21.08
N ALA A 53 3.86 1.76 20.33
CA ALA A 53 4.71 2.87 20.76
C ALA A 53 3.91 4.17 20.96
N HIS A 54 2.99 4.48 20.03
CA HIS A 54 2.10 5.62 20.15
C HIS A 54 1.18 5.53 21.37
N ASP A 55 0.57 4.37 21.60
CA ASP A 55 -0.33 4.14 22.73
C ASP A 55 0.43 4.27 24.06
N SER A 56 1.64 3.71 24.12
CA SER A 56 2.53 3.85 25.28
C SER A 56 2.88 5.32 25.54
N ALA A 57 3.24 6.08 24.50
CA ALA A 57 3.54 7.50 24.60
C ALA A 57 2.31 8.32 25.05
N TRP A 58 1.12 7.99 24.53
CA TRP A 58 -0.13 8.63 24.94
C TRP A 58 -0.42 8.40 26.42
N GLN A 59 -0.31 7.14 26.88
CA GLN A 59 -0.50 6.79 28.29
C GLN A 59 0.56 7.44 29.19
N ALA A 60 1.81 7.53 28.74
CA ALA A 60 2.86 8.23 29.47
C ALA A 60 2.52 9.72 29.64
N ALA A 61 1.99 10.37 28.60
CA ALA A 61 1.55 11.75 28.67
C ALA A 61 0.37 11.94 29.64
N LEU A 62 -0.63 11.04 29.60
CA LEU A 62 -1.74 11.04 30.55
C LEU A 62 -1.24 10.89 32.00
N ARG A 63 -0.29 9.97 32.25
CA ARG A 63 0.35 9.79 33.57
C ARG A 63 1.16 11.01 34.01
N ALA A 64 1.76 11.74 33.07
CA ALA A 64 2.45 13.00 33.33
C ALA A 64 1.47 14.17 33.61
N GLY A 65 0.17 13.91 33.72
CA GLY A 65 -0.85 14.90 34.05
C GLY A 65 -1.41 15.66 32.86
N TRP A 66 -1.07 15.24 31.63
CA TRP A 66 -1.68 15.83 30.44
C TRP A 66 -3.11 15.33 30.28
N ASN A 67 -4.03 16.25 29.96
CA ASN A 67 -5.39 15.91 29.55
C ASN A 67 -5.41 15.60 28.05
N GLU A 68 -6.24 14.64 27.65
CA GLU A 68 -6.63 14.33 26.26
C GLU A 68 -6.90 15.59 25.40
N LYS A 69 -7.55 16.60 25.97
CA LYS A 69 -7.85 17.89 25.32
C LYS A 69 -6.59 18.71 25.04
N SER A 70 -5.67 18.75 25.99
CA SER A 70 -4.39 19.45 25.86
C SER A 70 -3.48 18.74 24.86
N LEU A 71 -3.43 17.40 24.91
CA LEU A 71 -2.68 16.60 23.92
C LEU A 71 -3.24 16.79 22.51
N ARG A 72 -4.57 16.75 22.34
CA ARG A 72 -5.18 17.06 21.04
C ARG A 72 -4.95 18.50 20.58
N ALA A 73 -4.88 19.46 21.50
CA ALA A 73 -4.55 20.85 21.16
C ALA A 73 -3.11 21.01 20.65
N THR A 74 -2.17 20.14 21.07
CA THR A 74 -0.80 20.11 20.49
C THR A 74 -0.75 19.53 19.07
N GLY A 75 -1.87 19.01 18.55
CA GLY A 75 -1.93 18.33 17.26
C GLY A 75 -1.67 16.82 17.33
N ALA A 76 -1.32 16.29 18.51
CA ALA A 76 -1.25 14.85 18.73
C ALA A 76 -2.65 14.23 18.57
N ARG A 77 -2.78 13.19 17.75
CA ARG A 77 -4.05 12.48 17.57
C ARG A 77 -4.15 11.39 18.62
N GLY A 78 -5.34 11.21 19.17
CA GLY A 78 -5.60 10.10 20.08
C GLY A 78 -5.42 8.74 19.39
N PRO A 79 -5.08 7.69 20.15
CA PRO A 79 -4.99 6.34 19.64
C PRO A 79 -6.30 5.93 18.96
N GLY A 80 -6.23 5.39 17.73
CA GLY A 80 -7.40 5.07 16.91
C GLY A 80 -7.96 6.19 16.01
N GLN A 81 -7.44 7.42 16.06
CA GLN A 81 -7.87 8.53 15.16
C GLN A 81 -6.97 8.69 13.91
N GLN A 82 -6.09 7.72 13.64
CA GLN A 82 -5.10 7.77 12.56
C GLN A 82 -5.73 7.90 11.15
N GLY A 83 -7.01 7.56 10.97
CA GLY A 83 -7.71 7.64 9.68
C GLY A 83 -8.36 8.98 9.32
N ARG A 84 -8.53 9.92 10.26
CA ARG A 84 -9.20 11.20 9.94
C ARG A 84 -8.20 12.19 9.38
N ARG A 85 -8.09 12.26 8.05
CA ARG A 85 -7.47 13.40 7.35
C ARG A 85 -8.04 14.70 7.94
N PRO A 86 -7.21 15.69 8.28
CA PRO A 86 -7.73 16.97 8.75
C PRO A 86 -8.52 17.59 7.60
N ARG A 87 -9.79 17.90 7.83
CA ARG A 87 -10.60 18.66 6.86
C ARG A 87 -9.91 20.01 6.69
N ARG A 88 -9.26 20.21 5.53
CA ARG A 88 -8.79 21.51 5.10
C ARG A 88 -10.02 22.42 5.07
N ARG A 89 -10.08 23.42 5.95
CA ARG A 89 -11.00 24.54 5.77
C ARG A 89 -10.35 25.40 4.71
N GLU A 90 -10.76 25.28 3.45
CA GLU A 90 -10.53 26.33 2.46
C GLU A 90 -11.10 27.64 3.05
N ALA A 91 -10.20 28.51 3.52
CA ALA A 91 -10.55 29.87 3.84
C ALA A 91 -10.87 30.55 2.50
N ALA A 92 -12.15 30.80 2.25
CA ALA A 92 -12.59 31.69 1.20
C ALA A 92 -12.08 33.10 1.53
N SER A 93 -10.98 33.50 0.92
CA SER A 93 -10.55 34.90 0.86
C SER A 93 -9.69 35.12 -0.37
N ALA A 94 -10.33 35.63 -1.42
CA ALA A 94 -9.94 36.88 -2.06
C ALA A 94 -11.00 37.24 -3.11
N ALA A 95 -11.99 38.02 -2.68
CA ALA A 95 -12.55 39.03 -3.57
C ALA A 95 -11.45 40.04 -3.92
N SER A 96 -11.54 40.60 -5.12
CA SER A 96 -10.86 41.80 -5.61
C SER A 96 -9.48 41.61 -6.26
N ALA A 97 -9.47 41.39 -7.58
CA ALA A 97 -8.39 41.83 -8.46
C ALA A 97 -8.93 42.09 -9.89
N THR A 98 -9.06 43.38 -10.23
CA THR A 98 -8.84 44.04 -11.55
C THR A 98 -9.72 43.61 -12.74
N ALA A 99 -10.68 44.39 -13.25
CA ALA A 99 -10.56 45.68 -13.94
C ALA A 99 -9.49 45.68 -15.05
N GLY A 100 -9.92 45.56 -16.31
CA GLY A 100 -9.10 45.89 -17.48
C GLY A 100 -9.22 44.90 -18.64
N GLU A 101 -10.28 45.02 -19.45
CA GLU A 101 -10.20 44.96 -20.93
C GLU A 101 -11.36 45.74 -21.54
#